data_AF-A0A9D2F221-F1
#
_entry.id   AF-A0A9D2F221-F1
#
_cell.length_a   1.000
_cell.length_b   1.000
_cell.length_c   1.000
_cell.angle_alpha   90.00
_cell.angle_beta   90.00
_cell.angle_gamma   90.00
#
_symmetry.space_group_name_H-M   'P 1'
#
loop_
_entity.id
_entity.type
_entity.pdbx_description
1 polymer ?
#
loop_
_entity_poly.entity_id
_entity_poly.type
_entity_poly.pdbx_seq_one_letter_code
_entity_poly.pdbx_strand_id
1 'polypeptide(L)' 'MCDLTPDRVLGELAAIAFAAPGEDGTLPVKVADKLRALEMLYRHLGMGDGQTAEGVVIVDES' A
#
# COMPACT_ATOMS: atom_id res chain seq x y z
N MET A 1 -2.09 -24.67 -10.37
CA MET A 1 -1.77 -23.31 -10.84
C MET A 1 -2.58 -22.40 -9.94
N CYS A 2 -1.92 -21.56 -9.17
CA CYS A 2 -2.59 -20.80 -8.11
C CYS A 2 -3.23 -19.60 -8.83
N ASP A 3 -4.55 -19.60 -8.99
CA ASP A 3 -5.25 -18.62 -9.83
C ASP A 3 -5.03 -17.19 -9.35
N LEU A 4 -4.90 -16.27 -10.31
CA LEU A 4 -4.71 -14.84 -10.05
C LEU A 4 -6.09 -14.19 -9.92
N THR A 5 -6.60 -14.13 -8.69
CA THR A 5 -7.86 -13.45 -8.37
C THR A 5 -7.60 -12.00 -7.91
N PRO A 6 -8.57 -11.09 -8.07
CA PRO A 6 -8.45 -9.72 -7.56
C PRO A 6 -8.09 -9.65 -6.08
N ASP A 7 -8.78 -10.43 -5.23
CA ASP A 7 -8.53 -10.49 -3.78
C ASP A 7 -7.10 -10.92 -3.46
N ARG A 8 -6.58 -11.88 -4.23
CA ARG A 8 -5.22 -12.35 -4.04
C ARG A 8 -4.19 -11.28 -4.42
N VAL A 9 -4.41 -10.57 -5.52
CA VAL A 9 -3.54 -9.45 -5.92
C VAL A 9 -3.51 -8.37 -4.84
N LEU A 10 -4.68 -8.04 -4.25
CA LEU A 10 -4.76 -7.07 -3.16
C LEU A 10 -4.00 -7.54 -1.91
N GLY A 11 -4.14 -8.81 -1.54
CA GLY A 11 -3.39 -9.40 -0.43
C GLY A 11 -1.87 -9.36 -0.64
N GLU A 12 -1.40 -9.69 -1.86
CA GLU A 12 0.02 -9.64 -2.19
C GLU A 12 0.57 -8.19 -2.21
N LEU A 13 -0.20 -7.23 -2.73
CA LEU A 13 0.16 -5.81 -2.66
C LEU A 13 0.23 -5.29 -1.22
N ALA A 14 -0.72 -5.69 -0.36
CA ALA A 14 -0.69 -5.33 1.06
C ALA A 14 0.54 -5.92 1.76
N ALA A 15 0.89 -7.19 1.48
CA ALA A 15 2.09 -7.81 2.02
C ALA A 15 3.36 -7.04 1.62
N ILE A 16 3.46 -6.57 0.36
CA ILE A 16 4.59 -5.77 -0.11
C ILE A 16 4.62 -4.39 0.59
N ALA A 17 3.48 -3.69 0.61
CA ALA A 17 3.35 -2.34 1.18
C ALA A 17 3.73 -2.29 2.66
N PHE A 18 3.30 -3.31 3.43
CA PHE A 18 3.43 -3.34 4.88
C PHE A 18 4.54 -4.26 5.38
N ALA A 19 5.39 -4.80 4.50
CA ALA A 19 6.51 -5.66 4.89
C ALA A 19 7.39 -4.98 5.94
N ALA A 20 7.62 -5.65 7.08
CA ALA A 20 8.48 -5.12 8.12
C ALA A 20 9.97 -5.24 7.71
N PRO A 21 10.80 -4.22 8.00
CA PRO A 21 12.25 -4.36 7.82
C PRO A 21 12.80 -5.39 8.82
N GLY A 22 13.46 -6.42 8.31
CA GLY A 22 14.07 -7.46 9.15
C GLY A 22 13.15 -8.62 9.52
N GLU A 23 12.01 -8.81 8.83
CA GLU A 23 11.21 -10.03 8.96
C GLU A 23 12.01 -11.22 8.39
N ASP A 24 12.45 -12.11 9.29
CA ASP A 24 13.41 -13.19 9.02
C ASP A 24 12.98 -14.04 7.81
N GLY A 25 13.85 -14.10 6.80
CA GLY A 25 13.67 -14.96 5.63
C GLY A 25 13.04 -14.32 4.39
N THR A 26 12.63 -13.04 4.46
CA THR A 26 12.16 -12.29 3.28
C THR A 26 13.26 -11.37 2.74
N LEU A 27 13.40 -11.31 1.42
CA LEU A 27 14.29 -10.33 0.80
C LEU A 27 13.81 -8.92 1.16
N PRO A 28 14.70 -7.99 1.52
CA PRO A 28 14.30 -6.65 1.90
C PRO A 28 13.56 -5.98 0.73
N VAL A 29 12.27 -5.70 0.94
CA VAL A 29 11.43 -4.98 -0.04
C VAL A 29 11.92 -3.54 -0.11
N LYS A 30 12.26 -3.07 -1.32
CA LYS A 30 12.72 -1.69 -1.51
C LYS A 30 11.60 -0.72 -1.21
N VAL A 31 11.94 0.42 -0.62
CA VAL A 31 10.96 1.48 -0.30
C VAL A 31 10.13 1.88 -1.53
N ALA A 32 10.75 1.93 -2.73
CA ALA A 32 10.05 2.22 -3.98
C ALA A 32 8.93 1.20 -4.29
N ASP A 33 9.18 -0.08 -4.06
CA ASP A 33 8.20 -1.14 -4.28
C ASP A 33 7.05 -1.04 -3.28
N LYS A 34 7.35 -0.70 -2.02
CA LYS A 34 6.33 -0.42 -1.00
C LYS A 34 5.41 0.74 -1.39
N LEU A 35 5.99 1.84 -1.85
CA LEU A 35 5.23 3.02 -2.28
C LEU A 35 4.37 2.72 -3.52
N ARG A 36 4.91 1.94 -4.46
CA ARG A 36 4.16 1.50 -5.65
C ARG A 36 2.97 0.62 -5.28
N ALA A 37 3.14 -0.32 -4.35
CA ALA A 37 2.07 -1.17 -3.87
C ALA A 37 0.98 -0.36 -3.13
N LEU A 38 1.38 0.61 -2.30
CA LEU A 38 0.46 1.55 -1.66
C LEU A 38 -0.34 2.35 -2.69
N GLU A 39 0.30 2.92 -3.72
CA GLU A 39 -0.40 3.65 -4.80
C GLU A 39 -1.49 2.79 -5.45
N MET A 40 -1.20 1.52 -5.74
CA MET A 40 -2.15 0.59 -6.35
C MET A 40 -3.32 0.27 -5.41
N LEU A 41 -3.06 0.08 -4.12
CA LEU A 41 -4.09 -0.12 -3.10
C LEU A 41 -4.98 1.13 -2.97
N TYR A 42 -4.39 2.32 -2.89
CA TYR A 42 -5.13 3.58 -2.82
C TYR A 42 -5.99 3.83 -4.06
N ARG A 43 -5.47 3.53 -5.26
CA ARG A 43 -6.28 3.62 -6.49
C ARG A 43 -7.45 2.64 -6.47
N HIS A 44 -7.26 1.42 -5.97
CA HIS A 44 -8.34 0.45 -5.85
C HIS A 44 -9.46 0.93 -4.89
N LEU A 45 -9.08 1.66 -3.84
CA LEU A 45 -10.02 2.26 -2.88
C LEU A 45 -10.67 3.57 -3.37
N GLY A 46 -10.33 4.05 -4.57
CA GLY A 46 -10.80 5.34 -5.08
C GLY A 46 -10.13 6.56 -4.42
N MET A 47 -9.03 6.36 -3.70
CA MET A 47 -8.28 7.42 -3.00
C MET A 47 -7.17 8.05 -3.87
N GLY A 48 -6.89 7.49 -5.05
CA GLY A 48 -5.76 7.88 -5.90
C GLY A 48 -6.08 8.83 -7.07
N ASP A 49 -7.35 9.15 -7.34
CA ASP A 49 -7.78 9.88 -8.55
C ASP A 49 -7.83 11.42 -8.37
N GLY A 50 -7.04 11.95 -7.44
CA GLY A 50 -6.84 13.39 -7.28
C GLY A 50 -7.93 14.06 -6.45
N GLN A 51 -7.48 14.63 -5.32
CA GLN A 51 -8.17 15.63 -4.50
C GLN A 51 -9.70 15.46 -4.39
N THR A 52 -10.14 14.63 -3.44
CA THR A 52 -11.38 14.98 -2.74
C THR A 52 -11.12 16.30 -2.00
N ALA A 53 -12.06 17.25 -2.07
CA ALA A 53 -11.94 18.58 -1.47
C ALA A 53 -11.77 18.60 0.06
N GLU A 54 -11.72 17.42 0.69
CA GLU A 54 -11.46 17.26 2.11
C GLU A 54 -9.95 17.09 2.34
N GLY A 55 -9.29 18.21 2.64
CA GLY A 55 -7.90 18.22 3.07
C GLY A 55 -7.73 17.51 4.42
N VAL A 56 -6.59 16.84 4.61
CA VAL A 56 -6.19 16.29 5.92
C VAL A 56 -5.75 17.44 6.81
N VAL A 57 -6.52 17.76 7.85
CA VAL A 57 -6.12 18.74 8.88
C VAL A 57 -5.24 18.03 9.91
N ILE A 58 -3.95 18.37 9.94
CA ILE A 58 -3.06 17.98 11.03
C ILE A 58 -3.25 19.01 12.14
N VAL A 59 -3.84 18.60 13.27
CA VAL A 59 -4.00 19.45 14.46
C VAL A 59 -2.77 19.27 15.33
N ASP A 60 -2.00 20.35 15.52
CA ASP A 60 -0.95 20.43 16.54
C ASP A 60 -1.60 20.91 17.85
N GLU A 61 -1.61 20.05 18.86
CA GLU A 61 -2.04 20.43 20.21
C GLU A 61 -0.86 21.09 20.93
N SER A 62 -0.78 22.43 20.82
CA SER A 62 0.20 23.27 21.52
C SER A 62 -0.09 23.42 23.01
#